data_AF-A0A351DWX1-F1
#
_entry.id   AF-A0A351DWX1-F1
#
_cell.length_a   1.000
_cell.length_b   1.000
_cell.length_c   1.000
_cell.angle_alpha   90.00
_cell.angle_beta   90.00
_cell.angle_gamma   90.00
#
_symmetry.space_group_name_H-M   'P 1'
#
loop_
_entity.id
_entity.type
_entity.pdbx_description
1 polymer ?
#
loop_
_entity_poly.entity_id
_entity_poly.type
_entity_poly.pdbx_seq_one_letter_code
_entity_poly.pdbx_strand_id
1 'polypeptide(L)'
;MMQTYMKELSHLGPVGPLFGGLGKRWLLIAGCWMLALASMWGQNASLEVMGSLEHEESKSTLVNATVRVLQAGEPFDQVEVDRNGRYFLDLPLRGDYMLVFESEGTIAKRVQVDGTVIPEDMGLDGFRLELDMALFDEMDGFDESILETPIGIAVFDIDSEKIEFDLRHTAEMRRKIDKEMDRLADAADDQRRNQMRYENAIEDAERAVARKRWDDAKLEYEKALKFLPGDAAAVAGLAQVQGELDAIAAAEAAERQAELDAAKAEEDERLAAEASERLEAEAAAAEAAAQEEEARLAAEQLAAEEAERLAAEEAQRLAEEEAAVEVVEEEAEEAWTPPVVEDVEQDSEADDNAAKDAALQAQQDALKAKEEERRALKEAKEAERKARQDQAKSRANAMSQGAGSSTDPAEEYYRQ
;
A
#
# COMPACT_ATOMS: atom_id res chain seq x y z
N MET A 1 -49.01 33.30 5.52
CA MET A 1 -48.73 33.57 6.94
C MET A 1 -47.44 34.38 6.98
N MET A 2 -47.31 35.64 7.40
CA MET A 2 -48.14 36.69 8.04
C MET A 2 -47.72 38.03 7.39
N GLN A 3 -48.63 38.85 6.84
CA GLN A 3 -49.18 40.10 7.43
C GLN A 3 -48.11 41.05 8.01
N THR A 4 -47.76 42.20 7.40
CA THR A 4 -48.51 43.44 7.12
C THR A 4 -48.97 44.17 8.38
N TYR A 5 -48.53 45.43 8.61
CA TYR A 5 -49.20 46.58 9.27
C TYR A 5 -48.10 47.65 9.48
N MET A 6 -48.14 48.86 8.91
CA MET A 6 -49.04 49.95 9.29
C MET A 6 -49.07 51.02 8.20
N LYS A 7 -50.29 51.48 7.90
CA LYS A 7 -50.64 52.65 7.09
C LYS A 7 -51.61 53.45 7.94
N GLU A 8 -51.52 54.79 7.88
CA GLU A 8 -52.54 55.82 8.16
C GLU A 8 -51.86 57.04 8.79
N LEU A 9 -52.21 58.30 8.51
CA LEU A 9 -53.48 58.87 8.04
C LEU A 9 -53.18 60.23 7.39
N SER A 10 -53.82 60.51 6.26
CA SER A 10 -53.93 61.84 5.66
C SER A 10 -55.37 62.32 5.80
N HIS A 11 -55.58 63.59 6.19
CA HIS A 11 -56.84 64.30 5.96
C HIS A 11 -56.62 65.82 5.85
N LEU A 12 -57.04 66.37 4.70
CA LEU A 12 -57.82 67.60 4.43
C LEU A 12 -57.50 68.86 5.28
N GLY A 13 -57.26 70.07 4.76
CA GLY A 13 -57.47 70.72 3.45
C GLY A 13 -57.04 72.21 3.55
N PRO A 14 -57.19 73.04 2.50
CA PRO A 14 -56.53 74.34 2.36
C PRO A 14 -57.43 75.55 2.67
N VAL A 15 -56.86 76.63 3.25
CA VAL A 15 -57.43 77.99 3.26
C VAL A 15 -56.28 79.02 3.28
N GLY A 16 -56.21 79.90 2.29
CA GLY A 16 -55.31 81.06 2.28
C GLY A 16 -55.95 82.33 2.91
N PRO A 17 -55.54 83.54 2.51
CA PRO A 17 -54.42 84.29 3.12
C PRO A 17 -54.84 85.72 3.54
N LEU A 18 -54.15 86.41 4.46
CA LEU A 18 -54.38 87.85 4.68
C LEU A 18 -53.23 88.59 5.42
N PHE A 19 -52.81 89.72 4.82
CA PHE A 19 -52.05 90.90 5.34
C PHE A 19 -50.61 90.67 5.86
N GLY A 20 -49.58 91.50 5.62
CA GLY A 20 -49.34 92.82 5.00
C GLY A 20 -47.84 93.11 5.26
N GLY A 21 -47.01 93.64 4.36
CA GLY A 21 -46.94 95.05 3.98
C GLY A 21 -45.66 95.73 4.54
N LEU A 22 -44.84 96.30 3.63
CA LEU A 22 -43.77 97.32 3.80
C LEU A 22 -42.44 96.89 4.49
N GLY A 23 -41.23 97.26 4.05
CA GLY A 23 -40.78 98.09 2.93
C GLY A 23 -39.25 98.40 2.97
N LYS A 24 -38.74 98.94 1.83
CA LYS A 24 -37.52 99.78 1.61
C LYS A 24 -36.13 99.12 1.83
N ARG A 25 -35.39 98.78 0.75
CA ARG A 25 -34.42 99.62 -0.04
C ARG A 25 -33.21 100.11 0.78
N TRP A 26 -31.97 99.85 0.30
CA TRP A 26 -30.94 100.86 -0.02
C TRP A 26 -29.66 100.24 -0.65
N LEU A 27 -29.04 101.01 -1.55
CA LEU A 27 -27.91 100.71 -2.45
C LEU A 27 -26.51 101.02 -1.84
N LEU A 28 -25.51 100.25 -2.29
CA LEU A 28 -24.15 100.58 -2.80
C LEU A 28 -23.09 101.38 -1.99
N ILE A 29 -21.91 100.73 -1.87
CA ILE A 29 -20.51 101.12 -2.16
C ILE A 29 -19.84 102.27 -1.37
N ALA A 30 -18.72 101.95 -0.70
CA ALA A 30 -17.37 102.53 -0.94
C ALA A 30 -16.36 102.16 0.17
N GLY A 31 -15.11 101.85 -0.19
CA GLY A 31 -13.99 101.96 0.75
C GLY A 31 -12.90 100.89 0.63
N CYS A 32 -12.09 100.97 -0.41
CA CYS A 32 -10.82 100.25 -0.52
C CYS A 32 -9.87 100.74 0.59
N TRP A 33 -9.58 99.89 1.59
CA TRP A 33 -8.42 100.03 2.46
C TRP A 33 -7.51 98.82 2.29
N MET A 34 -6.33 99.17 1.82
CA MET A 34 -5.18 98.35 1.55
C MET A 34 -4.67 97.71 2.84
N LEU A 35 -4.74 96.38 2.92
CA LEU A 35 -3.74 95.59 3.63
C LEU A 35 -3.60 94.29 2.86
N ALA A 36 -2.66 94.35 1.91
CA ALA A 36 -1.98 93.19 1.39
C ALA A 36 -1.38 92.43 2.58
N LEU A 37 -2.11 91.44 3.10
CA LEU A 37 -1.48 90.21 3.48
C LEU A 37 -0.98 89.61 2.18
N ALA A 38 0.23 90.04 1.79
CA ALA A 38 1.08 89.19 0.99
C ALA A 38 1.05 87.84 1.71
N SER A 39 0.41 86.87 1.09
CA SER A 39 0.77 85.48 1.30
C SER A 39 2.26 85.40 1.01
N MET A 40 3.08 85.59 2.04
CA MET A 40 4.40 84.98 2.12
C MET A 40 4.11 83.48 2.15
N TRP A 41 3.82 82.91 0.99
CA TRP A 41 4.22 81.55 0.73
C TRP A 41 5.74 81.67 0.66
N GLY A 42 6.39 81.49 1.80
CA GLY A 42 7.75 80.97 1.75
C GLY A 42 7.68 79.71 0.90
N GLN A 43 8.65 79.52 0.00
CA GLN A 43 8.83 78.21 -0.59
C GLN A 43 9.17 77.27 0.56
N ASN A 44 8.15 76.58 1.07
CA ASN A 44 8.37 75.52 2.05
C ASN A 44 9.11 74.44 1.27
N ALA A 45 10.36 74.20 1.66
CA ALA A 45 11.16 73.15 1.09
C ALA A 45 10.38 71.83 1.14
N SER A 46 10.36 71.11 0.03
CA SER A 46 9.58 69.89 -0.14
C SER A 46 10.40 68.76 -0.75
N LEU A 47 9.86 67.55 -0.64
CA LEU A 47 10.33 66.35 -1.30
C LEU A 47 9.46 66.14 -2.54
N GLU A 48 10.01 66.44 -3.72
CA GLU A 48 9.43 66.13 -5.02
C GLU A 48 9.75 64.68 -5.38
N VAL A 49 8.76 63.78 -5.36
CA VAL A 49 8.93 62.41 -5.86
C VAL A 49 8.26 62.28 -7.22
N MET A 50 9.00 61.83 -8.22
CA MET A 50 8.49 61.69 -9.58
C MET A 50 9.07 60.46 -10.26
N GLY A 51 8.33 59.90 -11.21
CA GLY A 51 8.79 58.76 -11.98
C GLY A 51 7.73 58.26 -12.92
N SER A 52 7.98 57.08 -13.47
CA SER A 52 7.09 56.37 -14.37
C SER A 52 6.76 54.97 -13.85
N LEU A 53 5.55 54.49 -14.18
CA LEU A 53 5.10 53.14 -13.93
C LEU A 53 5.00 52.36 -15.24
N GLU A 54 5.65 51.20 -15.26
CA GLU A 54 5.61 50.25 -16.37
C GLU A 54 5.29 48.84 -15.89
N HIS A 55 4.88 48.00 -16.83
CA HIS A 55 4.75 46.57 -16.60
C HIS A 55 6.12 45.90 -16.71
N GLU A 56 6.49 45.05 -15.76
CA GLU A 56 7.81 44.44 -15.62
C GLU A 56 8.22 43.62 -16.85
N GLU A 57 7.33 42.76 -17.37
CA GLU A 57 7.63 41.90 -18.51
C GLU A 57 7.47 42.62 -19.85
N SER A 58 6.26 43.10 -20.16
CA SER A 58 5.94 43.72 -21.46
C SER A 58 6.60 45.09 -21.70
N LYS A 59 7.11 45.75 -20.64
CA LYS A 59 7.62 47.13 -20.66
C LYS A 59 6.60 48.16 -21.14
N SER A 60 5.32 47.80 -21.17
CA SER A 60 4.25 48.74 -21.49
C SER A 60 4.01 49.67 -20.30
N THR A 61 3.83 50.94 -20.59
CA THR A 61 3.40 51.95 -19.63
C THR A 61 2.09 51.53 -18.95
N LEU A 62 2.03 51.64 -17.62
CA LEU A 62 0.80 51.38 -16.85
C LEU A 62 -0.07 52.63 -16.83
N VAL A 63 -1.30 52.48 -17.32
CA VAL A 63 -2.32 53.54 -17.33
C VAL A 63 -3.42 53.18 -16.33
N ASN A 64 -4.03 54.18 -15.69
CA ASN A 64 -4.98 54.01 -14.58
C ASN A 64 -4.36 53.36 -13.32
N ALA A 65 -3.04 53.44 -13.19
CA ALA A 65 -2.36 53.08 -11.95
C ALA A 65 -2.49 54.21 -10.92
N THR A 66 -2.29 53.88 -9.66
CA THR A 66 -2.36 54.81 -8.53
C THR A 66 -1.09 54.73 -7.71
N VAL A 67 -0.61 55.89 -7.25
CA VAL A 67 0.43 55.97 -6.22
C VAL A 67 -0.19 56.55 -4.96
N ARG A 68 -0.28 55.74 -3.90
CA ARG A 68 -0.79 56.14 -2.58
C ARG A 68 0.38 56.44 -1.65
N VAL A 69 0.19 57.40 -0.76
CA VAL A 69 1.17 57.81 0.24
C VAL A 69 0.59 57.57 1.62
N LEU A 70 1.29 56.80 2.44
CA LEU A 70 1.04 56.70 3.86
C LEU A 70 2.09 57.51 4.62
N GLN A 71 1.69 58.29 5.63
CA GLN A 71 2.61 58.97 6.53
C GLN A 71 2.44 58.38 7.94
N ALA A 72 3.52 57.86 8.53
CA ALA A 72 3.48 57.16 9.81
C ALA A 72 2.39 56.04 9.87
N GLY A 73 2.13 55.38 8.73
CA GLY A 73 1.15 54.29 8.59
C GLY A 73 -0.28 54.73 8.24
N GLU A 74 -0.61 56.02 8.30
CA GLU A 74 -1.95 56.54 7.97
C GLU A 74 -2.00 57.10 6.55
N PRO A 75 -3.13 56.98 5.82
CA PRO A 75 -3.28 57.60 4.51
C PRO A 75 -3.04 59.11 4.55
N PHE A 76 -2.14 59.60 3.69
CA PHE A 76 -1.71 61.00 3.65
C PHE A 76 -2.05 61.68 2.31
N ASP A 77 -1.70 61.07 1.19
CA ASP A 77 -1.93 61.61 -0.15
C ASP A 77 -2.13 60.47 -1.17
N GLN A 78 -2.64 60.80 -2.36
CA GLN A 78 -2.84 59.85 -3.46
C GLN A 78 -2.87 60.58 -4.80
N VAL A 79 -2.19 60.03 -5.80
CA VAL A 79 -2.22 60.52 -7.18
C VAL A 79 -2.53 59.40 -8.17
N GLU A 80 -3.27 59.75 -9.22
CA GLU A 80 -3.45 58.90 -10.39
C GLU A 80 -2.30 59.10 -11.38
N VAL A 81 -1.86 58.01 -11.98
CA VAL A 81 -0.80 58.01 -12.99
C VAL A 81 -1.34 58.53 -14.33
N ASP A 82 -0.58 59.41 -14.99
CA ASP A 82 -0.98 60.02 -16.25
C ASP A 82 -1.02 59.03 -17.43
N ARG A 83 -1.52 59.47 -18.60
CA ARG A 83 -1.60 58.63 -19.81
C ARG A 83 -0.27 58.13 -20.34
N ASN A 84 0.84 58.71 -19.88
CA ASN A 84 2.20 58.36 -20.23
C ASN A 84 2.89 57.61 -19.08
N GLY A 85 2.13 57.13 -18.09
CA GLY A 85 2.64 56.36 -16.95
C GLY A 85 3.35 57.19 -15.91
N ARG A 86 3.31 58.52 -15.97
CA ARG A 86 4.07 59.36 -15.04
C ARG A 86 3.23 59.79 -13.84
N TYR A 87 3.91 59.95 -12.71
CA TYR A 87 3.34 60.49 -11.49
C TYR A 87 4.25 61.57 -10.91
N PHE A 88 3.67 62.42 -10.06
CA PHE A 88 4.38 63.48 -9.33
C PHE A 88 3.71 63.67 -7.97
N LEU A 89 4.52 63.67 -6.92
CA LEU A 89 4.12 63.92 -5.54
C LEU A 89 4.97 65.06 -4.98
N ASP A 90 4.33 65.98 -4.26
CA ASP A 90 4.99 67.09 -3.56
C ASP A 90 4.74 66.95 -2.06
N LEU A 91 5.71 66.36 -1.35
CA LEU A 91 5.57 65.96 0.03
C LEU A 91 6.31 66.92 0.96
N PRO A 92 5.77 67.28 2.14
CA PRO A 92 6.53 68.04 3.13
C PRO A 92 7.82 67.31 3.53
N LEU A 93 8.93 68.03 3.72
CA LEU A 93 10.14 67.45 4.30
C LEU A 93 9.88 66.92 5.72
N ARG A 94 10.79 66.07 6.21
CA ARG A 94 10.80 65.53 7.58
C ARG A 94 9.66 64.54 7.90
N GLY A 95 9.00 64.01 6.86
CA GLY A 95 8.07 62.89 7.02
C GLY A 95 8.74 61.52 6.81
N ASP A 96 8.15 60.49 7.42
CA ASP A 96 8.35 59.09 7.05
C ASP A 96 7.18 58.68 6.16
N TYR A 97 7.46 58.46 4.87
CA TYR A 97 6.46 58.18 3.86
C TYR A 97 6.60 56.76 3.31
N MET A 98 5.48 56.06 3.17
CA MET A 98 5.41 54.81 2.42
C MET A 98 4.60 55.04 1.15
N LEU A 99 5.30 54.96 0.01
CA LEU A 99 4.71 55.01 -1.31
C LEU A 99 4.25 53.62 -1.71
N VAL A 100 2.96 53.47 -2.02
CA VAL A 100 2.35 52.22 -2.47
C VAL A 100 1.93 52.38 -3.92
N PHE A 101 2.56 51.60 -4.79
CA PHE A 101 2.32 51.60 -6.24
C PHE A 101 1.35 50.48 -6.59
N GLU A 102 0.18 50.82 -7.11
CA GLU A 102 -0.93 49.89 -7.34
C GLU A 102 -1.47 50.04 -8.77
N SER A 103 -1.73 48.92 -9.43
CA SER A 103 -2.44 48.86 -10.71
C SER A 103 -3.29 47.59 -10.75
N GLU A 104 -4.44 47.64 -11.42
CA GLU A 104 -5.33 46.48 -11.56
C GLU A 104 -4.61 45.30 -12.22
N GLY A 105 -4.75 44.11 -11.64
CA GLY A 105 -4.14 42.87 -12.13
C GLY A 105 -2.63 42.72 -11.86
N THR A 106 -2.03 43.62 -11.08
CA THR A 106 -0.60 43.60 -10.75
C THR A 106 -0.38 43.57 -9.24
N ILE A 107 0.75 43.02 -8.81
CA ILE A 107 1.10 43.02 -7.38
C ILE A 107 1.67 44.37 -6.97
N ALA A 108 1.08 44.95 -5.92
CA ALA A 108 1.49 46.24 -5.39
C ALA A 108 2.92 46.21 -4.83
N LYS A 109 3.70 47.25 -5.12
CA LYS A 109 5.05 47.44 -4.58
C LYS A 109 5.09 48.64 -3.63
N ARG A 110 5.95 48.57 -2.62
CA ARG A 110 6.10 49.60 -1.58
C ARG A 110 7.51 50.16 -1.57
N VAL A 111 7.67 51.47 -1.43
CA VAL A 111 8.97 52.13 -1.20
C VAL A 111 8.83 53.07 -0.02
N GLN A 112 9.73 52.96 0.94
CA GLN A 112 9.78 53.87 2.07
C GLN A 112 10.74 55.02 1.77
N VAL A 113 10.37 56.24 2.16
CA VAL A 113 11.23 57.41 2.13
C VAL A 113 11.27 58.01 3.53
N ASP A 114 12.38 57.80 4.23
CA ASP A 114 12.62 58.31 5.59
C ASP A 114 13.33 59.67 5.53
N GLY A 115 12.52 60.73 5.62
CA GLY A 115 12.99 62.10 5.77
C GLY A 115 13.13 62.54 7.23
N THR A 116 12.80 61.71 8.22
CA THR A 116 12.73 62.13 9.64
C THR A 116 14.09 62.54 10.22
N VAL A 117 15.17 62.08 9.59
CA VAL A 117 16.56 62.39 9.95
C VAL A 117 17.01 63.79 9.50
N ILE A 118 16.23 64.52 8.68
CA ILE A 118 16.57 65.86 8.20
C ILE A 118 16.45 66.90 9.33
N PRO A 119 17.54 67.58 9.76
CA PRO A 119 17.50 68.58 10.83
C PRO A 119 16.62 69.81 10.51
N GLU A 120 16.02 70.43 11.53
CA GLU A 120 15.13 71.60 11.37
C GLU A 120 15.86 72.88 10.92
N ASP A 121 17.11 73.04 11.34
CA ASP A 121 17.99 74.18 11.08
C ASP A 121 18.74 74.10 9.75
N MET A 122 18.61 72.97 9.05
CA MET A 122 19.19 72.78 7.72
C MET A 122 18.35 73.56 6.70
N GLY A 123 18.92 74.66 6.18
CA GLY A 123 18.29 75.52 5.18
C GLY A 123 18.31 74.90 3.78
N LEU A 124 17.49 73.87 3.58
CA LEU A 124 17.38 73.13 2.33
C LEU A 124 16.36 73.78 1.40
N ASP A 125 16.62 73.72 0.08
CA ASP A 125 15.67 74.17 -0.96
C ASP A 125 14.65 73.08 -1.33
N GLY A 126 14.79 71.87 -0.79
CA GLY A 126 13.99 70.69 -1.11
C GLY A 126 14.82 69.58 -1.78
N PHE A 127 14.21 68.43 -1.98
CA PHE A 127 14.83 67.28 -2.65
C PHE A 127 13.99 66.80 -3.81
N ARG A 128 14.67 66.30 -4.84
CA ARG A 128 14.03 65.57 -5.93
C ARG A 128 14.45 64.12 -5.89
N LEU A 129 13.47 63.23 -5.87
CA LEU A 129 13.65 61.79 -5.96
C LEU A 129 13.02 61.29 -7.27
N GLU A 130 13.86 60.81 -8.18
CA GLU A 130 13.42 60.08 -9.37
C GLU A 130 13.25 58.60 -8.99
N LEU A 131 12.02 58.09 -9.06
CA LEU A 131 11.67 56.74 -8.66
C LEU A 131 10.77 56.10 -9.71
N ASP A 132 11.39 55.50 -10.72
CA ASP A 132 10.70 54.65 -11.68
C ASP A 132 10.33 53.30 -11.03
N MET A 133 9.19 52.74 -11.42
CA MET A 133 8.67 51.50 -10.86
C MET A 133 8.13 50.59 -11.96
N ALA A 134 8.47 49.32 -11.86
CA ALA A 134 7.88 48.27 -12.68
C ALA A 134 7.02 47.36 -11.80
N LEU A 135 5.76 47.12 -12.18
CA LEU A 135 4.86 46.18 -11.49
C LEU A 135 4.71 44.91 -12.34
N PHE A 136 4.55 43.76 -11.69
CA PHE A 136 4.34 42.48 -12.37
C PHE A 136 2.96 41.92 -12.03
N ASP A 137 2.45 41.06 -12.92
CA ASP A 137 1.11 40.50 -12.82
C ASP A 137 0.88 39.73 -11.51
N GLU A 138 -0.37 39.71 -11.06
CA GLU A 138 -0.82 38.77 -10.03
C GLU A 138 -0.57 37.32 -10.49
N MET A 139 0.07 36.52 -9.65
CA MET A 139 0.42 35.13 -9.95
C MET A 139 -0.21 34.19 -8.92
N ASP A 140 -0.92 33.18 -9.41
CA ASP A 140 -1.54 32.18 -8.54
C ASP A 140 -0.48 31.47 -7.68
N GLY A 141 -0.74 31.44 -6.38
CA GLY A 141 0.16 30.85 -5.38
C GLY A 141 1.40 31.67 -5.00
N PHE A 142 1.59 32.89 -5.51
CA PHE A 142 2.67 33.80 -5.08
C PHE A 142 2.45 34.28 -3.64
N ASP A 143 3.50 34.26 -2.81
CA ASP A 143 3.44 34.83 -1.46
C ASP A 143 3.55 36.37 -1.47
N GLU A 144 2.40 37.03 -1.55
CA GLU A 144 2.30 38.50 -1.54
C GLU A 144 2.80 39.16 -0.25
N SER A 145 2.89 38.43 0.87
CA SER A 145 3.34 38.98 2.15
C SER A 145 4.78 39.52 2.08
N ILE A 146 5.59 39.00 1.14
CA ILE A 146 6.94 39.51 0.85
C ILE A 146 6.90 41.00 0.47
N LEU A 147 5.86 41.43 -0.23
CA LEU A 147 5.73 42.80 -0.75
C LEU A 147 4.97 43.76 0.18
N GLU A 148 4.46 43.27 1.32
CA GLU A 148 4.04 44.13 2.43
C GLU A 148 5.23 44.89 3.05
N THR A 149 6.43 44.31 2.95
CA THR A 149 7.69 44.98 3.28
C THR A 149 8.12 45.89 2.11
N PRO A 150 8.57 47.13 2.35
CA PRO A 150 9.04 48.00 1.28
C PRO A 150 10.21 47.36 0.53
N ILE A 151 10.17 47.38 -0.80
CA ILE A 151 11.22 46.81 -1.66
C ILE A 151 12.46 47.70 -1.72
N GLY A 152 12.32 48.97 -1.37
CA GLY A 152 13.40 49.94 -1.25
C GLY A 152 13.14 50.88 -0.09
N ILE A 153 14.22 51.28 0.58
CA ILE A 153 14.20 52.27 1.65
C ILE A 153 15.15 53.38 1.21
N ALA A 154 14.62 54.57 1.02
CA ALA A 154 15.36 55.77 0.70
C ALA A 154 15.52 56.60 1.98
N VAL A 155 16.75 56.89 2.38
CA VAL A 155 17.07 57.63 3.61
C VAL A 155 17.85 58.88 3.23
N PHE A 156 17.54 59.99 3.89
CA PHE A 156 18.34 61.19 3.75
C PHE A 156 19.69 61.03 4.47
N ASP A 157 20.79 61.21 3.74
CA ASP A 157 22.13 61.24 4.28
C ASP A 157 22.58 62.71 4.50
N ILE A 158 22.84 63.04 5.76
CA ILE A 158 23.17 64.40 6.22
C ILE A 158 24.52 64.86 5.66
N ASP A 159 25.50 63.96 5.55
CA ASP A 159 26.87 64.32 5.18
C ASP A 159 26.98 64.62 3.68
N SER A 160 26.24 63.89 2.85
CA SER A 160 26.20 64.07 1.39
C SER A 160 25.08 65.00 0.91
N GLU A 161 24.16 65.39 1.82
CA GLU A 161 22.95 66.16 1.54
C GLU A 161 22.10 65.55 0.41
N LYS A 162 22.05 64.23 0.35
CA LYS A 162 21.34 63.46 -0.70
C LYS A 162 20.46 62.38 -0.11
N ILE A 163 19.49 61.96 -0.90
CA ILE A 163 18.72 60.75 -0.61
C ILE A 163 19.50 59.55 -1.16
N GLU A 164 19.80 58.60 -0.28
CA GLU A 164 20.46 57.34 -0.63
C GLU A 164 19.50 56.16 -0.42
N PHE A 165 19.58 55.17 -1.30
CA PHE A 165 18.83 53.92 -1.12
C PHE A 165 19.64 52.92 -0.29
N ASP A 166 18.98 52.24 0.65
CA ASP A 166 19.54 51.04 1.28
C ASP A 166 19.62 49.92 0.23
N LEU A 167 20.76 49.87 -0.46
CA LEU A 167 21.04 48.86 -1.49
C LEU A 167 21.13 47.46 -0.92
N ARG A 168 21.47 47.29 0.37
CA ARG A 168 21.52 45.98 1.02
C ARG A 168 20.10 45.46 1.22
N HIS A 169 19.22 46.26 1.81
CA HIS A 169 17.80 45.92 1.98
C HIS A 169 17.15 45.64 0.63
N THR A 170 17.37 46.51 -0.36
CA THR A 170 16.84 46.34 -1.72
C THR A 170 17.32 45.02 -2.35
N ALA A 171 18.61 44.69 -2.21
CA ALA A 171 19.15 43.44 -2.70
C ALA A 171 18.61 42.21 -1.96
N GLU A 172 18.32 42.31 -0.66
CA GLU A 172 17.70 41.24 0.12
C GLU A 172 16.25 41.01 -0.31
N MET A 173 15.46 42.07 -0.48
CA MET A 173 14.08 41.97 -0.96
C MET A 173 14.02 41.41 -2.38
N ARG A 174 14.91 41.86 -3.27
CA ARG A 174 15.04 41.29 -4.62
C ARG A 174 15.30 39.78 -4.57
N ARG A 175 16.24 39.32 -3.74
CA ARG A 175 16.51 37.87 -3.60
C ARG A 175 15.31 37.09 -3.08
N LYS A 176 14.51 37.66 -2.17
CA LYS A 176 13.28 37.00 -1.68
C LYS A 176 12.24 36.85 -2.80
N ILE A 177 12.04 37.91 -3.58
CA ILE A 177 11.14 37.91 -4.74
C ILE A 177 11.63 36.91 -5.79
N ASP A 178 12.90 36.99 -6.19
CA ASP A 178 13.49 36.08 -7.19
C ASP A 178 13.34 34.61 -6.74
N LYS A 179 13.63 34.31 -5.47
CA LYS A 179 13.47 32.96 -4.91
C LYS A 179 12.02 32.47 -4.94
N GLU A 180 11.07 33.36 -4.71
CA GLU A 180 9.65 33.02 -4.77
C GLU A 180 9.19 32.78 -6.21
N MET A 181 9.69 33.57 -7.18
CA MET A 181 9.46 33.31 -8.61
C MET A 181 10.03 31.95 -9.03
N ASP A 182 11.25 31.63 -8.60
CA ASP A 182 11.88 30.34 -8.88
C ASP A 182 11.04 29.19 -8.29
N ARG A 183 10.51 29.35 -7.07
CA ARG A 183 9.62 28.36 -6.44
C ARG A 183 8.36 28.11 -7.28
N LEU A 184 7.74 29.16 -7.80
CA LEU A 184 6.55 29.04 -8.64
C LEU A 184 6.88 28.38 -9.98
N ALA A 185 7.99 28.77 -10.61
CA ALA A 185 8.45 28.18 -11.86
C ALA A 185 8.72 26.67 -11.68
N ASP A 186 9.43 26.29 -10.61
CA ASP A 186 9.71 24.90 -10.28
C ASP A 186 8.43 24.10 -10.02
N ALA A 187 7.48 24.67 -9.28
CA ALA A 187 6.18 24.04 -9.01
C ALA A 187 5.37 23.82 -10.29
N ALA A 188 5.31 24.81 -11.19
CA ALA A 188 4.63 24.69 -12.48
C ALA A 188 5.29 23.64 -13.39
N ASP A 189 6.63 23.61 -13.41
CA ASP A 189 7.41 22.62 -14.13
C ASP A 189 7.21 21.20 -13.56
N ASP A 190 7.16 21.05 -12.24
CA ASP A 190 6.85 19.79 -11.57
C ASP A 190 5.44 19.30 -11.90
N GLN A 191 4.45 20.18 -11.86
CA GLN A 191 3.08 19.84 -12.27
C GLN A 191 3.04 19.37 -13.72
N ARG A 192 3.71 20.08 -14.64
CA ARG A 192 3.79 19.69 -16.05
C ARG A 192 4.47 18.33 -16.23
N ARG A 193 5.58 18.09 -15.52
CA ARG A 193 6.29 16.79 -15.54
C ARG A 193 5.41 15.67 -14.98
N ASN A 194 4.71 15.92 -13.89
CA ASN A 194 3.81 14.94 -13.27
C ASN A 194 2.64 14.63 -14.20
N GLN A 195 2.07 15.64 -14.87
CA GLN A 195 1.03 15.44 -15.87
C GLN A 195 1.52 14.58 -17.04
N MET A 196 2.68 14.89 -17.63
CA MET A 196 3.23 14.05 -18.72
C MET A 196 3.52 12.61 -18.26
N ARG A 197 4.03 12.44 -17.04
CA ARG A 197 4.28 11.10 -16.48
C ARG A 197 3.00 10.34 -16.21
N TYR A 198 1.96 11.03 -15.76
CA TYR A 198 0.62 10.48 -15.61
C TYR A 198 0.05 10.03 -16.96
N GLU A 199 0.06 10.91 -17.97
CA GLU A 199 -0.45 10.61 -19.32
C GLU A 199 0.26 9.39 -19.94
N ASN A 200 1.59 9.34 -19.86
CA ASN A 200 2.37 8.20 -20.33
C ASN A 200 2.00 6.90 -19.59
N ALA A 201 1.84 6.97 -18.26
CA ALA A 201 1.49 5.81 -17.46
C ALA A 201 0.07 5.29 -17.80
N ILE A 202 -0.89 6.17 -18.05
CA ILE A 202 -2.23 5.77 -18.52
C ILE A 202 -2.14 5.10 -19.89
N GLU A 203 -1.43 5.69 -20.85
CA GLU A 203 -1.28 5.10 -22.18
C GLU A 203 -0.61 3.70 -22.11
N ASP A 204 0.43 3.55 -21.30
CA ASP A 204 1.11 2.26 -21.11
C ASP A 204 0.22 1.24 -20.40
N ALA A 205 -0.58 1.66 -19.41
CA ALA A 205 -1.57 0.82 -18.75
C ALA A 205 -2.62 0.30 -19.74
N GLU A 206 -3.21 1.18 -20.55
CA GLU A 206 -4.19 0.82 -21.57
C GLU A 206 -3.61 -0.13 -22.62
N ARG A 207 -2.36 0.10 -23.03
CA ARG A 207 -1.63 -0.78 -23.96
C ARG A 207 -1.36 -2.15 -23.35
N ALA A 208 -1.05 -2.22 -22.06
CA ALA A 208 -0.88 -3.47 -21.33
C ALA A 208 -2.21 -4.23 -21.19
N VAL A 209 -3.31 -3.53 -20.87
CA VAL A 209 -4.69 -4.08 -20.88
C VAL A 209 -5.04 -4.66 -22.24
N ALA A 210 -4.81 -3.92 -23.33
CA ALA A 210 -5.09 -4.39 -24.69
C ALA A 210 -4.31 -5.67 -25.06
N ARG A 211 -3.14 -5.86 -24.45
CA ARG A 211 -2.29 -7.05 -24.61
C ARG A 211 -2.54 -8.13 -23.56
N LYS A 212 -3.53 -7.93 -22.67
CA LYS A 212 -3.85 -8.80 -21.53
C LYS A 212 -2.67 -9.04 -20.58
N ARG A 213 -1.77 -8.05 -20.48
CA ARG A 213 -0.66 -8.07 -19.52
C ARG A 213 -1.13 -7.36 -18.26
N TRP A 214 -1.89 -8.09 -17.45
CA TRP A 214 -2.62 -7.52 -16.33
C TRP A 214 -1.69 -7.02 -15.22
N ASP A 215 -0.62 -7.74 -14.89
CA ASP A 215 0.37 -7.28 -13.91
C ASP A 215 1.08 -5.99 -14.34
N ASP A 216 1.47 -5.89 -15.62
CA ASP A 216 2.07 -4.67 -16.18
C ASP A 216 1.06 -3.50 -16.10
N ALA A 217 -0.20 -3.73 -16.49
CA ALA A 217 -1.24 -2.72 -16.45
C ALA A 217 -1.51 -2.21 -15.03
N LYS A 218 -1.50 -3.12 -14.03
CA LYS A 218 -1.65 -2.77 -12.62
C LYS A 218 -0.56 -1.81 -12.18
N LEU A 219 0.70 -2.14 -12.50
CA LEU A 219 1.85 -1.31 -12.14
C LEU A 219 1.76 0.09 -12.77
N GLU A 220 1.34 0.18 -14.03
CA GLU A 220 1.21 1.47 -14.72
C GLU A 220 0.06 2.33 -14.16
N TYR A 221 -1.10 1.74 -13.83
CA TYR A 221 -2.16 2.48 -13.14
C TYR A 221 -1.74 2.96 -11.74
N GLU A 222 -1.01 2.13 -10.97
CA GLU A 222 -0.46 2.54 -9.69
C GLU A 222 0.56 3.69 -9.83
N LYS A 223 1.37 3.68 -10.89
CA LYS A 223 2.27 4.81 -11.22
C LYS A 223 1.48 6.07 -11.57
N ALA A 224 0.44 5.96 -12.38
CA ALA A 224 -0.42 7.09 -12.72
C ALA A 224 -1.00 7.75 -11.46
N LEU A 225 -1.50 6.94 -10.51
CA LEU A 225 -2.04 7.42 -9.24
C LEU A 225 -1.00 8.05 -8.30
N LYS A 226 0.30 7.77 -8.47
CA LYS A 226 1.36 8.49 -7.74
C LYS A 226 1.53 9.92 -8.23
N PHE A 227 1.29 10.18 -9.52
CA PHE A 227 1.42 11.51 -10.12
C PHE A 227 0.12 12.32 -10.05
N LEU A 228 -1.04 11.65 -10.11
CA LEU A 228 -2.35 12.27 -9.92
C LEU A 228 -3.21 11.43 -8.95
N PRO A 229 -3.06 11.65 -7.63
CA PRO A 229 -3.83 10.93 -6.63
C PRO A 229 -5.34 11.16 -6.76
N GLY A 230 -6.12 10.08 -6.75
CA GLY A 230 -7.58 10.15 -6.81
C GLY A 230 -8.18 10.30 -8.20
N ASP A 231 -7.38 10.16 -9.26
CA ASP A 231 -7.91 10.15 -10.63
C ASP A 231 -8.91 9.00 -10.85
N ALA A 232 -10.11 9.34 -11.33
CA ALA A 232 -11.20 8.38 -11.46
C ALA A 232 -10.94 7.32 -12.54
N ALA A 233 -10.27 7.67 -13.63
CA ALA A 233 -9.98 6.74 -14.72
C ALA A 233 -8.92 5.71 -14.30
N ALA A 234 -7.84 6.17 -13.66
CA ALA A 234 -6.79 5.31 -13.13
C ALA A 234 -7.29 4.39 -12.02
N VAL A 235 -8.13 4.89 -11.09
CA VAL A 235 -8.76 4.06 -10.05
C VAL A 235 -9.67 2.99 -10.67
N ALA A 236 -10.51 3.35 -11.65
CA ALA A 236 -11.39 2.41 -12.31
C ALA A 236 -10.60 1.35 -13.10
N GLY A 237 -9.56 1.77 -13.83
CA GLY A 237 -8.67 0.88 -14.57
C GLY A 237 -7.94 -0.11 -13.66
N LEU A 238 -7.41 0.36 -12.53
CA LEU A 238 -6.77 -0.50 -11.52
C LEU A 238 -7.74 -1.54 -10.95
N ALA A 239 -8.98 -1.14 -10.64
CA ALA A 239 -10.01 -2.05 -10.14
C ALA A 239 -10.38 -3.12 -11.19
N GLN A 240 -10.52 -2.73 -12.46
CA GLN A 240 -10.76 -3.65 -13.56
C GLN A 240 -9.63 -4.68 -13.69
N VAL A 241 -8.38 -4.20 -13.72
CA VAL A 241 -7.19 -5.07 -13.86
C VAL A 241 -7.07 -6.03 -12.68
N GLN A 242 -7.32 -5.56 -11.45
CA GLN A 242 -7.31 -6.43 -10.27
C GLN A 242 -8.38 -7.51 -10.36
N GLY A 243 -9.58 -7.18 -10.85
CA GLY A 243 -10.65 -8.16 -11.07
C GLY A 243 -10.26 -9.26 -12.06
N GLU A 244 -9.57 -8.90 -13.15
CA GLU A 244 -9.07 -9.89 -14.13
C GLU A 244 -7.98 -10.79 -13.54
N LEU A 245 -7.04 -10.23 -12.77
CA LEU A 245 -6.02 -11.01 -12.06
C LEU A 245 -6.64 -11.99 -11.06
N ASP A 246 -7.63 -11.54 -10.29
CA ASP A 246 -8.33 -12.38 -9.32
C ASP A 246 -9.12 -13.50 -10.02
N ALA A 247 -9.74 -13.21 -11.17
CA ALA A 247 -10.44 -14.20 -11.99
C ALA A 247 -9.48 -15.26 -12.56
N ILE A 248 -8.30 -14.86 -13.03
CA ILE A 248 -7.26 -15.79 -13.50
C ILE A 248 -6.78 -16.67 -12.35
N ALA A 249 -6.46 -16.08 -11.19
CA ALA A 249 -6.03 -16.82 -10.02
C ALA A 249 -7.09 -17.82 -9.55
N ALA A 250 -8.37 -17.45 -9.58
CA ALA A 250 -9.48 -18.33 -9.25
C ALA A 250 -9.64 -19.47 -10.25
N ALA A 251 -9.49 -19.20 -11.55
CA ALA A 251 -9.56 -20.22 -12.59
C ALA A 251 -8.42 -21.24 -12.45
N GLU A 252 -7.18 -20.78 -12.26
CA GLU A 252 -6.03 -21.66 -12.05
C GLU A 252 -6.16 -22.51 -10.77
N ALA A 253 -6.75 -21.95 -9.71
CA ALA A 253 -7.01 -22.69 -8.47
C ALA A 253 -8.08 -23.76 -8.68
N ALA A 254 -9.13 -23.44 -9.43
CA ALA A 254 -10.19 -24.40 -9.76
C ALA A 254 -9.68 -25.54 -10.65
N GLU A 255 -8.83 -25.24 -11.64
CA GLU A 255 -8.19 -26.25 -12.49
C GLU A 255 -7.31 -27.19 -11.67
N ARG A 256 -6.42 -26.65 -10.82
CA ARG A 256 -5.60 -27.46 -9.91
C ARG A 256 -6.44 -28.32 -8.98
N GLN A 257 -7.56 -27.80 -8.48
CA GLN A 257 -8.45 -28.57 -7.62
C GLN A 257 -9.12 -29.72 -8.39
N ALA A 258 -9.57 -29.47 -9.61
CA ALA A 258 -10.14 -30.50 -10.48
C ALA A 258 -9.12 -31.61 -10.81
N GLU A 259 -7.86 -31.26 -11.07
CA GLU A 259 -6.77 -32.24 -11.26
C GLU A 259 -6.56 -33.10 -10.02
N LEU A 260 -6.54 -32.50 -8.82
CA LEU A 260 -6.39 -33.24 -7.56
C LEU A 260 -7.58 -34.17 -7.28
N ASP A 261 -8.79 -33.73 -7.59
CA ASP A 261 -10.00 -34.54 -7.37
C ASP A 261 -10.09 -35.69 -8.40
N ALA A 262 -9.66 -35.46 -9.64
CA ALA A 262 -9.53 -36.51 -10.64
C ALA A 262 -8.47 -37.56 -10.24
N ALA A 263 -7.30 -37.12 -9.77
CA ALA A 263 -6.25 -38.03 -9.32
C ALA A 263 -6.68 -38.89 -8.12
N LYS A 264 -7.42 -38.31 -7.17
CA LYS A 264 -8.02 -39.07 -6.06
C LYS A 264 -9.05 -40.08 -6.54
N ALA A 265 -9.91 -39.70 -7.48
CA ALA A 265 -10.92 -40.61 -8.02
C ALA A 265 -10.27 -41.80 -8.75
N GLU A 266 -9.21 -41.57 -9.53
CA GLU A 266 -8.43 -42.63 -10.19
C GLU A 266 -7.74 -43.54 -9.16
N GLU A 267 -7.16 -42.97 -8.10
CA GLU A 267 -6.56 -43.75 -7.02
C GLU A 267 -7.61 -44.58 -6.26
N ASP A 268 -8.77 -44.02 -5.95
CA ASP A 268 -9.88 -44.72 -5.29
C ASP A 268 -10.41 -45.86 -6.18
N GLU A 269 -10.53 -45.66 -7.49
CA GLU A 269 -10.93 -46.69 -8.45
C GLU A 269 -9.90 -47.81 -8.54
N ARG A 270 -8.59 -47.47 -8.58
CA ARG A 270 -7.51 -48.47 -8.54
C ARG A 270 -7.54 -49.29 -7.26
N LEU A 271 -7.67 -48.64 -6.10
CA LEU A 271 -7.75 -49.32 -4.81
C LEU A 271 -9.00 -50.21 -4.71
N ALA A 272 -10.12 -49.78 -5.28
CA ALA A 272 -11.33 -50.60 -5.36
C ALA A 272 -11.14 -51.83 -6.27
N ALA A 273 -10.47 -51.68 -7.42
CA ALA A 273 -10.12 -52.78 -8.30
C ALA A 273 -9.17 -53.78 -7.62
N GLU A 274 -8.08 -53.31 -7.00
CA GLU A 274 -7.13 -54.14 -6.25
C GLU A 274 -7.83 -54.88 -5.08
N ALA A 275 -8.78 -54.23 -4.40
CA ALA A 275 -9.57 -54.87 -3.35
C ALA A 275 -10.49 -55.97 -3.91
N SER A 276 -11.11 -55.74 -5.07
CA SER A 276 -11.95 -56.74 -5.75
C SER A 276 -11.12 -57.95 -6.18
N GLU A 277 -9.97 -57.73 -6.83
CA GLU A 277 -9.05 -58.80 -7.22
C GLU A 277 -8.57 -59.61 -6.02
N ARG A 278 -8.27 -58.94 -4.89
CA ARG A 278 -7.89 -59.63 -3.65
C ARG A 278 -9.01 -60.51 -3.10
N LEU A 279 -10.26 -60.01 -3.10
CA LEU A 279 -11.42 -60.78 -2.65
C LEU A 279 -11.67 -62.00 -3.54
N GLU A 280 -11.54 -61.86 -4.86
CA GLU A 280 -11.65 -62.97 -5.81
C GLU A 280 -10.54 -64.01 -5.59
N ALA A 281 -9.29 -63.57 -5.39
CA ALA A 281 -8.17 -64.45 -5.09
C ALA A 281 -8.34 -65.19 -3.76
N GLU A 282 -8.82 -64.50 -2.72
CA GLU A 282 -9.14 -65.11 -1.41
C GLU A 282 -10.26 -66.14 -1.53
N ALA A 283 -11.31 -65.86 -2.31
CA ALA A 283 -12.40 -66.79 -2.56
C ALA A 283 -11.94 -68.05 -3.32
N ALA A 284 -11.13 -67.87 -4.38
CA ALA A 284 -10.58 -68.98 -5.15
C ALA A 284 -9.64 -69.86 -4.30
N ALA A 285 -8.82 -69.24 -3.43
CA ALA A 285 -7.98 -69.98 -2.50
C ALA A 285 -8.79 -70.78 -1.48
N ALA A 286 -9.89 -70.21 -0.97
CA ALA A 286 -10.80 -70.91 -0.06
C ALA A 286 -11.50 -72.10 -0.74
N GLU A 287 -11.92 -71.95 -2.00
CA GLU A 287 -12.52 -73.04 -2.78
C GLU A 287 -11.52 -74.16 -3.06
N ALA A 288 -10.28 -73.82 -3.44
CA ALA A 288 -9.21 -74.80 -3.64
C ALA A 288 -8.89 -75.59 -2.35
N ALA A 289 -8.81 -74.90 -1.21
CA ALA A 289 -8.60 -75.55 0.08
C ALA A 289 -9.76 -76.48 0.48
N ALA A 290 -11.00 -76.10 0.17
CA ALA A 290 -12.17 -76.96 0.41
C ALA A 290 -12.14 -78.22 -0.47
N GLN A 291 -11.76 -78.10 -1.74
CA GLN A 291 -11.61 -79.25 -2.64
C GLN A 291 -10.48 -80.18 -2.21
N GLU A 292 -9.36 -79.64 -1.73
CA GLU A 292 -8.25 -80.43 -1.20
C GLU A 292 -8.65 -81.21 0.06
N GLU A 293 -9.40 -80.56 0.96
CA GLU A 293 -9.96 -81.19 2.16
C GLU A 293 -10.96 -82.31 1.80
N GLU A 294 -11.87 -82.06 0.85
CA GLU A 294 -12.83 -83.06 0.37
C GLU A 294 -12.11 -84.26 -0.27
N ALA A 295 -11.08 -84.01 -1.10
CA ALA A 295 -10.26 -85.06 -1.69
C ALA A 295 -9.52 -85.88 -0.62
N ARG A 296 -9.02 -85.23 0.44
CA ARG A 296 -8.37 -85.92 1.57
C ARG A 296 -9.35 -86.83 2.31
N LEU A 297 -10.55 -86.34 2.61
CA LEU A 297 -11.60 -87.13 3.27
C LEU A 297 -12.05 -88.31 2.40
N ALA A 298 -12.19 -88.12 1.09
CA ALA A 298 -12.52 -89.20 0.16
C ALA A 298 -11.41 -90.27 0.10
N ALA A 299 -10.14 -89.85 0.09
CA ALA A 299 -9.01 -90.77 0.13
C ALA A 299 -8.95 -91.56 1.46
N GLU A 300 -9.23 -90.91 2.58
CA GLU A 300 -9.32 -91.54 3.90
C GLU A 300 -10.45 -92.59 3.95
N GLN A 301 -11.64 -92.28 3.39
CA GLN A 301 -12.75 -93.22 3.29
C GLN A 301 -12.40 -94.45 2.45
N LEU A 302 -11.80 -94.25 1.27
CA LEU A 302 -11.34 -95.34 0.42
C LEU A 302 -10.32 -96.24 1.12
N ALA A 303 -9.36 -95.65 1.85
CA ALA A 303 -8.38 -96.39 2.63
C ALA A 303 -9.04 -97.19 3.77
N ALA A 304 -10.07 -96.64 4.42
CA ALA A 304 -10.83 -97.35 5.45
C ALA A 304 -11.65 -98.52 4.87
N GLU A 305 -12.33 -98.33 3.73
CA GLU A 305 -13.06 -99.40 3.03
C GLU A 305 -12.11 -100.52 2.57
N GLU A 306 -10.93 -100.17 2.05
CA GLU A 306 -9.92 -101.15 1.64
C GLU A 306 -9.35 -101.92 2.84
N ALA A 307 -9.09 -101.25 3.97
CA ALA A 307 -8.67 -101.89 5.19
C ALA A 307 -9.74 -102.85 5.73
N GLU A 308 -11.02 -102.48 5.67
CA GLU A 308 -12.13 -103.35 6.07
C GLU A 308 -12.24 -104.57 5.14
N ARG A 309 -12.06 -104.39 3.83
CA ARG A 309 -12.03 -105.50 2.86
C ARG A 309 -10.89 -106.47 3.15
N LEU A 310 -9.68 -105.96 3.38
CA LEU A 310 -8.52 -106.79 3.72
C LEU A 310 -8.71 -107.52 5.04
N ALA A 311 -9.29 -106.87 6.06
CA ALA A 311 -9.61 -107.50 7.33
C ALA A 311 -10.68 -108.61 7.18
N ALA A 312 -11.68 -108.41 6.31
CA ALA A 312 -12.68 -109.44 6.01
C ALA A 312 -12.08 -110.63 5.24
N GLU A 313 -11.18 -110.37 4.30
CA GLU A 313 -10.45 -111.40 3.54
C GLU A 313 -9.49 -112.19 4.45
N GLU A 314 -8.81 -111.52 5.37
CA GLU A 314 -7.99 -112.15 6.40
C GLU A 314 -8.81 -112.95 7.41
N ALA A 315 -9.98 -112.45 7.83
CA ALA A 315 -10.90 -113.21 8.68
C ALA A 315 -11.45 -114.45 7.97
N GLN A 316 -11.74 -114.39 6.67
CA GLN A 316 -12.09 -115.57 5.87
C GLN A 316 -10.93 -116.56 5.78
N ARG A 317 -9.70 -116.07 5.52
CA ARG A 317 -8.51 -116.92 5.47
C ARG A 317 -8.26 -117.62 6.80
N LEU A 318 -8.42 -116.92 7.92
CA LEU A 318 -8.32 -117.50 9.26
C LEU A 318 -9.44 -118.52 9.52
N ALA A 319 -10.68 -118.26 9.07
CA ALA A 319 -11.77 -119.23 9.18
C ALA A 319 -11.57 -120.47 8.29
N GLU A 320 -10.96 -120.32 7.11
CA GLU A 320 -10.56 -121.44 6.26
C GLU A 320 -9.37 -122.22 6.86
N GLU A 321 -8.42 -121.53 7.50
CA GLU A 321 -7.30 -122.13 8.23
C GLU A 321 -7.79 -122.87 9.48
N GLU A 322 -8.75 -122.31 10.24
CA GLU A 322 -9.39 -122.97 11.38
C GLU A 322 -10.23 -124.18 10.94
N ALA A 323 -10.92 -124.09 9.79
CA ALA A 323 -11.60 -125.24 9.16
C ALA A 323 -10.61 -126.28 8.58
N ALA A 324 -9.40 -125.88 8.20
CA ALA A 324 -8.33 -126.79 7.77
C ALA A 324 -7.64 -127.46 8.96
N VAL A 325 -7.52 -126.79 10.10
CA VAL A 325 -7.07 -127.39 11.37
C VAL A 325 -8.10 -128.41 11.88
N GLU A 326 -9.41 -128.18 11.72
CA GLU A 326 -10.45 -129.17 12.04
C GLU A 326 -10.44 -130.40 11.09
N VAL A 327 -9.79 -130.32 9.92
CA VAL A 327 -9.62 -131.45 8.97
C VAL A 327 -8.24 -132.13 9.11
N VAL A 328 -7.27 -131.54 9.81
CA VAL A 328 -5.91 -132.07 9.98
C VAL A 328 -5.62 -132.49 11.44
N GLU A 329 -6.51 -132.25 12.39
CA GLU A 329 -6.49 -132.82 13.76
C GLU A 329 -7.05 -134.27 13.86
N GLU A 330 -6.82 -135.10 12.84
CA GLU A 330 -6.83 -136.57 12.95
C GLU A 330 -5.57 -137.17 12.29
N GLU A 331 -4.37 -136.67 12.58
CA GLU A 331 -3.14 -137.50 12.51
C GLU A 331 -1.92 -136.84 13.22
N ALA A 332 -1.84 -137.14 14.52
CA ALA A 332 -0.65 -137.48 15.30
C ALA A 332 0.60 -136.55 15.35
N GLU A 333 0.68 -135.84 16.47
CA GLU A 333 1.78 -135.77 17.46
C GLU A 333 3.20 -136.28 17.07
N GLU A 334 4.23 -135.43 17.16
CA GLU A 334 5.26 -135.45 18.24
C GLU A 334 6.56 -134.64 17.89
N ALA A 335 7.07 -133.92 18.92
CA ALA A 335 8.49 -133.54 19.19
C ALA A 335 9.09 -132.35 18.38
N TRP A 336 9.86 -131.38 18.90
CA TRP A 336 10.74 -131.23 20.08
C TRP A 336 11.15 -129.72 20.23
N THR A 337 11.98 -129.37 21.23
CA THR A 337 12.06 -128.13 22.04
C THR A 337 13.49 -127.47 22.00
N PRO A 338 13.89 -126.47 22.84
CA PRO A 338 14.56 -125.20 22.46
C PRO A 338 16.08 -125.10 22.83
N PRO A 339 16.81 -124.00 22.52
CA PRO A 339 17.22 -122.97 23.53
C PRO A 339 17.30 -121.52 22.93
N VAL A 340 17.15 -120.37 23.61
CA VAL A 340 17.71 -119.70 24.83
C VAL A 340 19.03 -118.92 24.60
N VAL A 341 18.91 -117.57 24.74
CA VAL A 341 19.85 -116.45 25.11
C VAL A 341 21.15 -116.20 24.32
N GLU A 342 21.66 -114.97 24.13
CA GLU A 342 21.43 -113.65 24.75
C GLU A 342 21.94 -112.53 23.82
N ASP A 343 21.28 -111.37 23.89
CA ASP A 343 21.69 -109.96 23.66
C ASP A 343 22.87 -109.60 22.75
N VAL A 344 22.64 -108.59 21.90
CA VAL A 344 23.38 -107.30 21.91
C VAL A 344 22.59 -106.23 21.12
N GLU A 345 22.47 -105.07 21.76
CA GLU A 345 21.96 -103.77 21.28
C GLU A 345 22.66 -103.26 20.00
N GLN A 346 21.92 -102.59 19.11
CA GLN A 346 22.09 -101.17 18.74
C GLN A 346 21.47 -100.80 17.37
N ASP A 347 20.76 -99.66 17.42
CA ASP A 347 20.56 -98.59 16.41
C ASP A 347 19.89 -98.97 15.07
N SER A 348 18.81 -98.31 14.63
CA SER A 348 18.63 -96.86 14.59
C SER A 348 17.16 -96.40 14.68
N GLU A 349 16.79 -95.77 15.80
CA GLU A 349 15.68 -94.80 15.84
C GLU A 349 16.29 -93.40 15.62
N ALA A 350 16.32 -92.95 14.37
CA ALA A 350 16.65 -91.58 14.04
C ALA A 350 16.00 -91.25 12.70
N ASP A 351 14.84 -90.59 12.73
CA ASP A 351 14.51 -89.53 11.76
C ASP A 351 13.21 -88.75 12.08
N ASP A 352 12.34 -89.20 12.99
CA ASP A 352 11.06 -88.51 13.24
C ASP A 352 11.03 -87.50 14.41
N ASN A 353 12.06 -87.44 15.25
CA ASN A 353 12.16 -86.43 16.34
C ASN A 353 13.12 -85.26 16.02
N ALA A 354 14.19 -85.48 15.23
CA ALA A 354 15.11 -84.41 14.84
C ALA A 354 14.46 -83.39 13.90
N ALA A 355 13.56 -83.84 13.00
CA ALA A 355 12.81 -82.96 12.11
C ALA A 355 11.78 -82.10 12.87
N LYS A 356 11.16 -82.64 13.94
CA LYS A 356 10.20 -81.91 14.78
C LYS A 356 10.88 -80.91 15.70
N ASP A 357 12.02 -81.27 16.29
CA ASP A 357 12.81 -80.34 17.11
C ASP A 357 13.47 -79.25 16.27
N ALA A 358 13.97 -79.57 15.06
CA ALA A 358 14.48 -78.57 14.12
C ALA A 358 13.38 -77.63 13.60
N ALA A 359 12.16 -78.15 13.35
CA ALA A 359 11.02 -77.32 12.96
C ALA A 359 10.55 -76.41 14.11
N LEU A 360 10.53 -76.90 15.35
CA LEU A 360 10.17 -76.10 16.53
C LEU A 360 11.21 -75.02 16.80
N GLN A 361 12.50 -75.33 16.65
CA GLN A 361 13.58 -74.37 16.85
C GLN A 361 13.60 -73.31 15.74
N ALA A 362 13.37 -73.69 14.47
CA ALA A 362 13.19 -72.75 13.37
C ALA A 362 11.98 -71.83 13.59
N GLN A 363 10.88 -72.35 14.16
CA GLN A 363 9.70 -71.55 14.49
C GLN A 363 9.97 -70.56 15.63
N GLN A 364 10.73 -70.97 16.65
CA GLN A 364 11.14 -70.11 17.76
C GLN A 364 12.13 -69.03 17.31
N ASP A 365 13.06 -69.35 16.42
CA ASP A 365 14.02 -68.38 15.87
C ASP A 365 13.34 -67.39 14.92
N ALA A 366 12.36 -67.83 14.12
CA ALA A 366 11.53 -66.95 13.31
C ALA A 366 10.68 -65.99 14.17
N LEU A 367 10.16 -66.45 15.31
CA LEU A 367 9.43 -65.60 16.26
C LEU A 367 10.36 -64.57 16.92
N LYS A 368 11.55 -64.96 17.35
CA LYS A 368 12.55 -64.03 17.90
C LYS A 368 12.97 -62.98 16.88
N ALA A 369 13.22 -63.38 15.63
CA ALA A 369 13.56 -62.44 14.54
C ALA A 369 12.43 -61.43 14.30
N LYS A 370 11.17 -61.88 14.31
CA LYS A 370 10.00 -61.01 14.15
C LYS A 370 9.78 -60.07 15.34
N GLU A 371 10.14 -60.51 16.56
CA GLU A 371 10.12 -59.67 17.75
C GLU A 371 11.24 -58.61 17.76
N GLU A 372 12.44 -58.98 17.29
CA GLU A 372 13.56 -58.06 17.11
C GLU A 372 13.27 -57.01 16.03
N GLU A 373 12.66 -57.41 14.91
CA GLU A 373 12.22 -56.48 13.86
C GLU A 373 11.16 -55.50 14.40
N ARG A 374 10.18 -56.01 15.17
CA ARG A 374 9.16 -55.17 15.81
C ARG A 374 9.77 -54.22 16.86
N ARG A 375 10.84 -54.63 17.54
CA ARG A 375 11.57 -53.79 18.49
C ARG A 375 12.38 -52.72 17.76
N ALA A 376 13.11 -53.07 16.72
CA ALA A 376 13.85 -52.13 15.87
C ALA A 376 12.92 -51.09 15.24
N LEU A 377 11.72 -51.49 14.79
CA LEU A 377 10.73 -50.56 14.25
C LEU A 377 10.19 -49.60 15.32
N LYS A 378 9.98 -50.06 16.56
CA LYS A 378 9.57 -49.19 17.68
C LYS A 378 10.68 -48.19 18.05
N GLU A 379 11.92 -48.65 18.14
CA GLU A 379 13.08 -47.80 18.42
C GLU A 379 13.30 -46.76 17.31
N ALA A 380 13.12 -47.14 16.03
CA ALA A 380 13.19 -46.22 14.89
C ALA A 380 12.08 -45.14 14.94
N LYS A 381 10.83 -45.53 15.22
CA LYS A 381 9.71 -44.59 15.35
C LYS A 381 9.89 -43.63 16.55
N GLU A 382 10.45 -44.10 17.66
CA GLU A 382 10.77 -43.24 18.79
C GLU A 382 11.91 -42.26 18.50
N ALA A 383 12.95 -42.70 17.78
CA ALA A 383 14.03 -41.84 17.33
C ALA A 383 13.54 -40.75 16.37
N GLU A 384 12.67 -41.09 15.40
CA GLU A 384 12.06 -40.13 14.48
C GLU A 384 11.18 -39.10 15.22
N ARG A 385 10.37 -39.56 16.18
CA ARG A 385 9.54 -38.67 17.02
C ARG A 385 10.42 -37.68 17.80
N LYS A 386 11.53 -38.14 18.36
CA LYS A 386 12.48 -37.30 19.10
C LYS A 386 13.16 -36.28 18.17
N ALA A 387 13.61 -36.70 16.99
CA ALA A 387 14.20 -35.81 15.99
C ALA A 387 13.21 -34.72 15.54
N ARG A 388 11.94 -35.07 15.34
CA ARG A 388 10.88 -34.11 14.97
C ARG A 388 10.58 -33.12 16.10
N GLN A 389 10.61 -33.56 17.36
CA GLN A 389 10.48 -32.67 18.52
C GLN A 389 11.68 -31.72 18.66
N ASP A 390 12.89 -32.21 18.43
CA ASP A 390 14.10 -31.38 18.49
C ASP A 390 14.14 -30.36 17.34
N GLN A 391 13.68 -30.74 16.14
CA GLN A 391 13.53 -29.83 15.00
C GLN A 391 12.42 -28.78 15.22
N ALA A 392 11.32 -29.15 15.89
CA ALA A 392 10.27 -28.20 16.26
C ALA A 392 10.75 -27.20 17.31
N LYS A 393 11.51 -27.66 18.31
CA LYS A 393 12.12 -26.80 19.34
C LYS A 393 13.19 -25.87 18.74
N SER A 394 14.00 -26.34 17.80
CA SER A 394 15.00 -25.48 17.12
C SER A 394 14.34 -24.43 16.24
N ARG A 395 13.27 -24.77 15.51
CA ARG A 395 12.45 -23.79 14.77
C ARG A 395 11.79 -22.75 15.68
N ALA A 396 11.23 -23.17 16.81
CA ALA A 396 10.65 -22.25 17.79
C ALA A 396 11.70 -21.30 18.39
N ASN A 397 12.89 -21.80 18.73
CA ASN A 397 13.99 -20.96 19.20
C ASN A 397 14.49 -19.98 18.13
N ALA A 398 14.61 -20.42 16.87
CA ALA A 398 15.00 -19.57 15.75
C ALA A 398 13.96 -18.46 15.47
N MET A 399 12.67 -18.74 15.57
CA MET A 399 11.62 -17.73 15.48
C MET A 399 11.65 -16.74 16.66
N SER A 400 11.98 -17.20 17.88
CA SER A 400 12.10 -16.30 19.04
C SER A 400 13.32 -15.38 18.99
N GLN A 401 14.41 -15.82 18.35
CA GLN A 401 15.63 -15.02 18.17
C GLN A 401 15.57 -14.12 16.93
N GLY A 402 14.81 -14.50 15.89
CA GLY A 402 14.58 -13.70 14.69
C GLY A 402 13.58 -12.55 14.87
N ALA A 403 12.75 -12.56 15.92
CA ALA A 403 11.80 -11.48 16.23
C ALA A 403 12.44 -10.30 17.00
N GLY A 404 13.75 -10.34 17.29
CA GLY A 404 14.43 -9.34 18.12
C GLY A 404 15.54 -8.53 17.45
N SER A 405 15.84 -8.70 16.16
CA SER A 405 16.98 -8.00 15.54
C SER A 405 16.82 -7.66 14.04
N SER A 406 15.63 -7.28 13.59
CA SER A 406 15.52 -6.49 12.36
C SER A 406 15.18 -5.05 12.73
N THR A 407 16.21 -4.24 12.95
CA THR A 407 16.10 -2.81 12.65
C THR A 407 15.64 -2.68 11.21
N ASP A 408 14.45 -2.11 11.04
CA ASP A 408 13.88 -1.78 9.75
C ASP A 408 14.82 -0.77 9.06
N PRO A 409 15.31 -1.04 7.83
CA PRO A 409 16.13 -0.08 7.09
C PRO A 409 15.43 1.26 6.83
N ALA A 410 14.11 1.37 7.07
CA ALA A 410 13.38 2.63 7.05
C ALA A 410 13.64 3.51 8.29
N GLU A 411 13.95 2.95 9.47
CA GLU A 411 14.20 3.76 10.69
C GLU A 411 15.60 4.40 10.71
N GLU A 412 16.57 3.85 9.98
CA GLU A 412 17.91 4.43 9.87
C GLU A 412 17.96 5.66 8.95
N TYR A 413 17.01 5.78 8.02
CA TYR A 413 16.92 6.92 7.09
C TYR A 413 16.36 8.20 7.74
N TYR A 414 15.57 8.09 8.82
CA TYR A 414 15.01 9.25 9.52
C TYR A 414 15.87 9.77 10.69
N ARG A 415 17.05 9.19 10.93
CA ARG A 415 17.99 9.60 11.99
C ARG A 415 19.24 10.35 11.52
N GLN A 416 19.39 10.59 10.21
CA GLN A 416 20.34 11.56 9.65
C GLN A 416 19.61 12.85 9.32
#